data_AF-A0A8T1GXI1-F1
#
_entry.id   AF-A0A8T1GXI1-F1
#
_cell.length_a   1.000
_cell.length_b   1.000
_cell.length_c   1.000
_cell.angle_alpha   90.00
_cell.angle_beta   90.00
_cell.angle_gamma   90.00
#
_symmetry.space_group_name_H-M   'P 1'
#
loop_
_entity.id
_entity.type
_entity.pdbx_description
1 polymer ?
#
loop_
_entity_poly.entity_id
_entity_poly.type
_entity_poly.pdbx_seq_one_letter_code
_entity_poly.pdbx_strand_id
1 'polypeptide(L)' 'MVARRIFDDPSKVASAMSCLGGRARSWAYGRRLTDATCFGTYAEFKEELRQV' A
#
# COMPACT_ATOMS: atom_id res chain seq x y z
N MET A 1 -14.76 16.50 17.06
CA MET A 1 -14.35 15.23 16.42
C MET A 1 -13.50 15.55 15.19
N VAL A 2 -12.20 15.26 15.22
CA VAL A 2 -11.35 15.40 14.01
C VAL A 2 -11.56 14.20 13.10
N ALA A 3 -12.65 14.20 12.34
CA ALA A 3 -12.97 13.14 11.39
C ALA A 3 -12.19 13.26 10.07
N ARG A 4 -10.90 13.66 10.08
CA ARG A 4 -10.22 14.07 8.84
C ARG A 4 -8.74 13.68 8.66
N ARG A 5 -8.14 12.85 9.52
CA ARG A 5 -6.72 12.47 9.36
C ARG A 5 -6.34 11.09 9.89
N ILE A 6 -7.31 10.18 10.03
CA ILE A 6 -7.07 8.86 10.69
C ILE A 6 -6.75 7.76 9.67
N PHE A 7 -7.00 7.97 8.37
CA PHE A 7 -6.40 7.12 7.35
C PHE A 7 -5.02 7.68 7.02
N ASP A 8 -4.06 7.36 7.87
CA ASP A 8 -2.64 7.56 7.59
C ASP A 8 -2.34 6.96 6.21
N ASP A 9 -1.50 7.61 5.40
CA ASP A 9 -1.14 7.11 4.07
C ASP A 9 -0.72 5.62 4.07
N PRO A 10 0.10 5.14 5.03
CA PRO A 10 0.39 3.70 5.15
C PRO A 10 -0.82 2.86 5.57
N SER A 11 -1.79 3.43 6.29
CA SER A 11 -3.06 2.74 6.53
C SER A 11 -3.80 2.52 5.20
N LYS A 12 -3.86 3.53 4.30
CA LYS A 12 -4.51 3.45 2.96
C LYS A 12 -3.89 2.35 2.13
N VAL A 13 -2.58 2.33 2.12
CA VAL A 13 -1.80 1.29 1.46
C VAL A 13 -2.11 -0.09 2.05
N ALA A 14 -2.10 -0.25 3.38
CA ALA A 14 -2.39 -1.53 4.01
C ALA A 14 -3.81 -2.06 3.68
N SER A 15 -4.80 -1.17 3.67
CA SER A 15 -6.17 -1.51 3.27
C SER A 15 -6.25 -1.93 1.80
N ALA A 16 -5.57 -1.20 0.91
CA ALA A 16 -5.57 -1.52 -0.51
C ALA A 16 -4.79 -2.81 -0.81
N MET A 17 -3.68 -3.06 -0.11
CA MET A 17 -2.94 -4.32 -0.17
C MET A 17 -3.80 -5.52 0.25
N SER A 18 -4.65 -5.36 1.27
CA SER A 18 -5.57 -6.43 1.71
C SER A 18 -6.58 -6.81 0.61
N CYS A 19 -6.95 -5.86 -0.24
CA CYS A 19 -7.83 -6.09 -1.40
C CYS A 19 -7.11 -6.73 -2.60
N LEU A 20 -5.78 -6.87 -2.58
CA LEU A 20 -5.03 -7.51 -3.67
C LEU A 20 -5.16 -9.03 -3.62
N GLY A 21 -5.34 -9.63 -4.79
CA GLY A 21 -5.36 -11.08 -4.98
C GLY A 21 -4.12 -11.60 -5.71
N GLY A 22 -3.76 -12.85 -5.46
CA GLY A 22 -2.77 -13.59 -6.26
C GLY A 22 -1.38 -12.93 -6.31
N ARG A 23 -0.87 -12.73 -7.53
CA ARG A 23 0.50 -12.22 -7.77
C ARG A 23 0.72 -10.81 -7.23
N ALA A 24 -0.28 -9.93 -7.33
CA ALA A 24 -0.21 -8.56 -6.81
C ALA A 24 -0.01 -8.53 -5.29
N ARG A 25 -0.70 -9.44 -4.57
CA ARG A 25 -0.54 -9.57 -3.12
C ARG A 25 0.88 -10.04 -2.78
N SER A 26 1.35 -11.14 -3.38
CA SER A 26 2.69 -11.67 -3.11
C SER A 26 3.79 -10.65 -3.42
N TRP A 27 3.63 -9.88 -4.50
CA TRP A 27 4.55 -8.80 -4.85
C TRP A 27 4.54 -7.67 -3.81
N ALA A 28 3.36 -7.19 -3.40
CA ALA A 28 3.24 -6.07 -2.45
C ALA A 28 3.82 -6.42 -1.07
N TYR A 29 3.56 -7.64 -0.58
CA TYR A 29 4.16 -8.15 0.65
C TYR A 29 5.67 -8.37 0.50
N GLY A 30 6.13 -8.86 -0.66
CA GLY A 30 7.56 -9.02 -0.96
C GLY A 30 8.32 -7.69 -0.92
N ARG A 31 7.78 -6.64 -1.54
CA ARG A 31 8.35 -5.29 -1.46
C ARG A 31 8.39 -4.73 -0.06
N ARG A 32 7.29 -4.87 0.68
CA ARG A 32 7.20 -4.38 2.07
C ARG A 32 8.20 -5.09 3.00
N LEU A 33 8.57 -6.32 2.68
CA LEU A 33 9.61 -7.08 3.38
C LEU A 33 11.02 -6.53 3.10
N THR A 34 11.28 -6.06 1.89
CA THR A 34 12.58 -5.48 1.50
C THR A 34 12.72 -4.02 1.90
N ASP A 35 11.62 -3.26 1.87
CA ASP A 35 11.57 -1.86 2.26
C ASP A 35 10.24 -1.57 2.98
N ALA A 36 10.33 -1.35 4.30
CA ALA A 36 9.17 -1.21 5.17
C ALA A 36 8.38 0.10 4.94
N THR A 37 8.96 1.05 4.21
CA THR A 37 8.43 2.40 3.91
C THR A 37 8.19 2.62 2.42
N CYS A 38 8.25 1.55 1.61
CA CYS A 38 8.32 1.61 0.15
C CYS A 38 7.12 2.31 -0.51
N PHE A 39 6.04 2.48 0.25
CA PHE A 39 4.84 3.19 -0.16
C PHE A 39 4.62 4.37 0.77
N GLY A 40 5.37 5.45 0.53
CA GLY A 40 5.25 6.69 1.28
C GLY A 40 3.87 7.34 1.11
N THR A 41 3.20 7.06 -0.01
CA THR A 41 1.81 7.44 -0.24
C THR A 41 1.00 6.39 -1.01
N TYR A 42 -0.32 6.46 -0.89
CA TYR A 42 -1.26 5.68 -1.68
C TYR A 42 -1.14 5.93 -3.19
N ALA A 43 -0.70 7.14 -3.59
CA ALA A 43 -0.47 7.45 -5.00
C ALA A 43 0.70 6.65 -5.56
N GLU A 44 1.83 6.63 -4.85
CA GLU A 44 2.98 5.78 -5.23
C GLU A 44 2.62 4.31 -5.23
N PHE A 45 1.87 3.84 -4.24
CA PHE A 45 1.40 2.45 -4.21
C PHE A 45 0.62 2.06 -5.46
N LYS A 46 -0.26 2.95 -5.97
CA LYS A 46 -1.02 2.68 -7.20
C LYS A 46 -0.14 2.67 -8.45
N GLU A 47 0.80 3.62 -8.55
CA GLU A 47 1.73 3.70 -9.68
C GLU A 47 2.62 2.46 -9.73
N GLU A 48 3.16 2.07 -8.58
CA GLU A 48 4.02 0.90 -8.48
C GLU A 48 3.24 -0.39 -8.73
N LEU A 49 1.99 -0.49 -8.27
CA LEU A 49 1.12 -1.63 -8.58
C LEU A 49 0.80 -1.72 -10.08
N ARG A 50 0.72 -0.61 -10.80
CA ARG A 50 0.48 -0.57 -12.25
C ARG A 50 1.67 -1.12 -13.04
N GLN A 51 2.87 -1.12 -12.47
CA GLN A 51 4.09 -1.65 -13.07
C GLN A 51 4.25 -3.18 -12.88
N VAL A 52 3.30 -3.85 -12.21
CA VAL A 52 3.33 -5.29 -11.84
C VAL A 52 2.31 -6.08 -12.64
#